data_AF-A0A2M7YK15-F1
#
_entry.id   AF-A0A2M7YK15-F1
#
_cell.length_a   1.000
_cell.length_b   1.000
_cell.length_c   1.000
_cell.angle_alpha   90.00
_cell.angle_beta   90.00
_cell.angle_gamma   90.00
#
_symmetry.space_group_name_H-M   'P 1'
#
loop_
_entity.id
_entity.type
_entity.pdbx_description
1 polymer ?
#
loop_
_entity_poly.entity_id
_entity_poly.type
_entity_poly.pdbx_seq_one_letter_code
_entity_poly.pdbx_strand_id
1 'polypeptide(L)'
;MPAFLKCKVSPGVFNHERSISIVTSDGQEVLGFFPAQTIDEEKQLLKVEILETRDNQCLIRVPGFPSAAYGFIGITSGIWVLKDTLVL
;
A
#
# COMPACT_ATOMS: atom_id res chain seq x y z
N MET A 1 -8.54 -7.93 10.91
CA MET A 1 -8.29 -8.96 9.88
C MET A 1 -7.26 -8.37 8.92
N PRO A 2 -6.25 -9.13 8.44
CA PRO A 2 -5.30 -8.61 7.47
C PRO A 2 -6.04 -8.32 6.16
N ALA A 3 -5.91 -7.10 5.62
CA ALA A 3 -6.38 -6.77 4.28
C ALA A 3 -5.17 -6.68 3.35
N PHE A 4 -5.38 -6.97 2.08
CA PHE A 4 -4.34 -6.86 1.06
C PHE A 4 -4.78 -5.88 -0.02
N LEU A 5 -3.84 -5.09 -0.50
CA LEU A 5 -4.05 -4.13 -1.57
C LEU A 5 -3.37 -4.64 -2.84
N LYS A 6 -4.10 -4.68 -3.95
CA LYS A 6 -3.52 -4.88 -5.28
C LYS A 6 -2.62 -3.69 -5.63
N CYS A 7 -1.38 -3.96 -5.95
CA CYS A 7 -0.42 -2.93 -6.35
C CYS A 7 0.43 -3.45 -7.53
N LYS A 8 1.24 -2.58 -8.13
CA LYS A 8 2.36 -3.03 -8.96
C LYS A 8 3.60 -3.10 -8.09
N VAL A 9 4.29 -4.23 -8.12
CA VAL A 9 5.53 -4.46 -7.37
C VAL A 9 6.70 -4.43 -8.35
N SER A 10 7.79 -3.78 -7.96
CA SER A 10 9.03 -3.69 -8.72
C SER A 10 10.24 -3.80 -7.79
N PRO A 11 11.43 -4.12 -8.30
CA PRO A 11 12.65 -4.12 -7.51
C PRO A 11 12.83 -2.78 -6.77
N GLY A 12 13.20 -2.85 -5.48
CA GLY A 12 13.54 -1.68 -4.70
C GLY A 12 14.97 -1.20 -4.98
N VAL A 13 15.33 -0.05 -4.40
CA VAL A 13 16.73 0.44 -4.43
C VAL A 13 17.65 -0.51 -3.65
N PHE A 14 17.13 -1.11 -2.58
CA PHE A 14 17.83 -2.10 -1.76
C PHE A 14 17.20 -3.48 -1.86
N ASN A 15 18.02 -4.53 -1.74
CA ASN A 15 17.60 -5.93 -1.93
C ASN A 15 16.49 -6.38 -0.95
N HIS A 16 16.41 -5.76 0.23
CA HIS A 16 15.42 -6.07 1.27
C HIS A 16 14.11 -5.29 1.13
N GLU A 17 13.99 -4.44 0.11
CA GLU A 17 12.81 -3.62 -0.16
C GLU A 17 12.26 -3.90 -1.56
N ARG A 18 11.01 -3.49 -1.76
CA ARG A 18 10.37 -3.43 -3.07
C ARG A 18 9.76 -2.06 -3.27
N SER A 19 9.81 -1.60 -4.51
CA SER A 19 9.03 -0.46 -4.95
C SER A 19 7.61 -0.92 -5.22
N ILE A 20 6.63 -0.15 -4.76
CA ILE A 20 5.24 -0.34 -5.09
C ILE A 20 4.67 0.91 -5.76
N SER A 21 3.73 0.66 -6.65
CA SER A 21 2.86 1.68 -7.25
C SER A 21 1.42 1.33 -6.92
N ILE A 22 0.69 2.32 -6.38
CA ILE A 22 -0.72 2.23 -6.00
C ILE A 22 -1.47 3.35 -6.70
N VAL A 23 -2.69 3.06 -7.17
CA VAL A 23 -3.63 4.09 -7.62
C VAL A 23 -4.55 4.46 -6.47
N THR A 24 -4.56 5.73 -6.10
CA THR A 24 -5.46 6.27 -5.07
C THR A 24 -6.89 6.37 -5.61
N SER A 25 -7.84 6.61 -4.71
CA SER A 25 -9.25 6.74 -5.09
C SER A 25 -9.57 7.93 -6.01
N ASP A 26 -8.71 8.94 -6.07
CA ASP A 26 -8.79 10.07 -7.00
C ASP A 26 -8.00 9.84 -8.31
N GLY A 27 -7.47 8.63 -8.51
CA GLY A 27 -6.78 8.23 -9.74
C GLY A 27 -5.32 8.63 -9.83
N GLN A 28 -4.72 9.14 -8.75
CA GLN A 28 -3.30 9.47 -8.71
C GLN A 28 -2.46 8.21 -8.46
N GLU A 29 -1.32 8.13 -9.14
CA GLU A 29 -0.34 7.09 -8.88
C GLU A 29 0.59 7.54 -7.76
N VAL A 30 0.67 6.74 -6.70
CA VAL A 30 1.56 6.96 -5.57
C VAL A 30 2.57 5.84 -5.51
N LEU A 31 3.84 6.24 -5.41
CA LEU A 31 4.98 5.35 -5.33
C LEU A 31 5.54 5.29 -3.91
N GLY A 32 6.10 4.14 -3.56
CA GLY A 32 7.18 4.14 -2.59
C GLY A 32 7.65 2.75 -2.23
N PHE A 33 8.45 2.68 -1.17
CA PHE A 33 9.27 1.52 -0.90
C PHE A 33 8.88 0.88 0.42
N PHE A 34 8.74 -0.44 0.43
CA PHE A 34 8.41 -1.20 1.62
C PHE A 34 9.30 -2.43 1.76
N PRO A 35 9.52 -2.92 2.99
CA PRO A 35 10.21 -4.18 3.20
C PRO A 35 9.55 -5.33 2.46
N ALA A 36 10.35 -6.21 1.87
CA ALA A 36 9.85 -7.34 1.08
C ALA A 36 8.85 -8.22 1.86
N GLN A 37 9.00 -8.33 3.19
CA GLN A 37 8.11 -9.11 4.06
C GLN A 37 6.65 -8.61 4.12
N THR A 38 6.38 -7.36 3.73
CA THR A 38 5.00 -6.82 3.69
C THR A 38 4.32 -7.03 2.35
N ILE A 39 5.02 -7.61 1.38
CA ILE A 39 4.59 -7.73 -0.02
C ILE A 39 4.61 -9.20 -0.43
N ASP A 40 3.50 -9.66 -1.00
CA ASP A 40 3.45 -10.91 -1.77
C ASP A 40 3.75 -10.54 -3.22
N GLU A 41 5.00 -10.75 -3.65
CA GLU A 41 5.47 -10.38 -4.99
C GLU A 41 4.82 -11.21 -6.09
N GLU A 42 4.56 -12.49 -5.82
CA GLU A 42 3.94 -13.41 -6.78
C GLU A 42 2.50 -12.99 -7.06
N LYS A 43 1.77 -12.57 -6.02
CA LYS A 43 0.38 -12.13 -6.14
C LYS A 43 0.21 -10.63 -6.36
N GLN A 44 1.30 -9.86 -6.32
CA GLN A 44 1.28 -8.39 -6.44
C GLN A 44 0.38 -7.74 -5.37
N LEU A 45 0.54 -8.18 -4.12
CA LEU A 45 -0.28 -7.73 -2.99
C LEU A 45 0.57 -7.08 -1.91
N LEU A 46 0.14 -5.92 -1.42
CA LEU A 46 0.68 -5.27 -0.23
C LEU A 46 -0.22 -5.53 0.97
N LYS A 47 0.35 -5.94 2.09
CA LYS A 47 -0.39 -6.06 3.36
C LYS A 47 -0.73 -4.67 3.90
N VAL A 48 -2.01 -4.44 4.21
CA VAL A 48 -2.54 -3.18 4.72
C VAL A 48 -3.52 -3.38 5.88
N GLU A 49 -3.74 -2.31 6.63
CA GLU A 49 -4.79 -2.16 7.62
C GLU A 49 -5.82 -1.18 7.06
N ILE A 50 -7.10 -1.52 7.17
CA ILE A 50 -8.20 -0.61 6.84
C ILE A 50 -8.49 0.21 8.09
N LEU A 51 -8.31 1.52 8.00
CA LEU A 51 -8.57 2.48 9.07
C LEU A 51 -10.01 3.00 9.03
N GLU A 52 -10.52 3.27 7.83
CA GLU A 52 -11.86 3.80 7.61
C GLU A 52 -12.44 3.28 6.29
N THR A 53 -13.77 3.24 6.18
CA THR A 53 -14.49 2.85 4.98
C THR A 53 -15.64 3.82 4.71
N ARG A 54 -15.72 4.37 3.50
CA ARG A 54 -16.79 5.29 3.04
C ARG A 54 -17.23 4.94 1.63
N ASP A 55 -18.53 4.78 1.39
CA ASP A 55 -19.09 4.51 0.06
C ASP A 55 -18.32 3.43 -0.73
N ASN A 56 -17.54 3.81 -1.74
CA ASN A 56 -16.70 2.92 -2.56
C ASN A 56 -15.19 3.03 -2.28
N GLN A 57 -14.80 3.62 -1.15
CA GLN A 57 -13.42 3.90 -0.79
C GLN A 57 -13.06 3.38 0.60
N CYS A 58 -11.79 3.07 0.80
CA CYS A 58 -11.22 2.70 2.08
C CYS A 58 -9.97 3.55 2.35
N LEU A 59 -9.85 4.07 3.57
CA LEU A 59 -8.62 4.64 4.07
C LEU A 59 -7.77 3.49 4.59
N ILE A 60 -6.60 3.31 4.00
CA ILE A 60 -5.68 2.22 4.35
C ILE A 60 -4.35 2.76 4.88
N ARG A 61 -3.65 1.91 5.61
CA ARG A 61 -2.29 2.14 6.08
C ARG A 61 -1.49 0.86 5.99
N VAL A 62 -0.17 0.96 5.78
CA VAL A 62 0.72 -0.19 5.92
C VAL A 62 1.07 -0.39 7.41
N PRO A 63 0.82 -1.58 7.99
CA PRO A 63 1.06 -1.85 9.40
C PRO A 63 2.54 -1.74 9.77
N GLY A 64 2.83 -1.29 10.99
CA GLY A 64 4.19 -1.38 11.57
C GLY A 64 5.18 -0.30 11.17
N PHE A 65 4.80 0.68 10.34
CA PHE A 65 5.72 1.73 9.89
C PHE A 65 5.19 3.14 10.18
N PRO A 66 5.65 3.80 11.25
CA PRO A 66 5.34 5.20 11.50
C PRO A 66 6.12 6.18 10.59
N SER A 67 7.19 5.71 9.93
CA SER A 67 8.13 6.63 9.24
C SER A 67 9.07 5.99 8.19
N ALA A 68 8.99 4.68 7.90
CA ALA A 68 10.04 3.98 7.14
C ALA A 68 9.72 3.61 5.68
N ALA A 69 8.67 4.17 5.09
CA ALA A 69 8.61 4.26 3.64
C ALA A 69 9.07 5.68 3.25
N TYR A 70 10.09 5.79 2.44
CA TYR A 70 10.51 7.06 1.87
C TYR A 70 10.00 7.11 0.42
N GLY A 71 9.53 8.28 -0.04
CA GLY A 71 8.81 8.43 -1.31
C GLY A 71 7.30 8.67 -1.16
N PHE A 72 6.72 8.37 0.01
CA PHE A 72 5.34 8.76 0.33
C PHE A 72 5.31 10.03 1.18
N ILE A 73 4.76 11.11 0.64
CA ILE A 73 4.15 12.14 1.45
C ILE A 73 2.78 11.59 1.88
N GLY A 74 2.69 10.80 2.97
CA GLY A 74 1.37 10.33 3.44
C GLY A 74 1.26 9.10 4.35
N ILE A 75 2.34 8.38 4.67
CA ILE A 75 2.23 7.10 5.43
C ILE A 75 1.60 7.28 6.82
N THR A 76 1.79 8.46 7.44
CA THR A 76 1.24 8.78 8.75
C THR A 76 -0.27 9.00 8.76
N SER A 77 -0.84 9.44 7.63
CA SER A 77 -2.24 9.88 7.52
C SER A 77 -3.15 8.84 6.85
N GLY A 78 -2.55 7.78 6.27
CA GLY A 78 -3.25 6.78 5.46
C GLY A 78 -3.49 7.26 4.02
N ILE A 79 -3.91 6.33 3.17
CA ILE A 79 -4.15 6.55 1.75
C ILE A 79 -5.57 6.08 1.42
N TRP A 80 -6.34 6.90 0.72
CA TRP A 80 -7.63 6.49 0.21
C TRP A 80 -7.48 5.69 -1.09
N VAL A 81 -8.09 4.50 -1.13
CA VAL A 81 -8.11 3.59 -2.29
C VAL A 81 -9.54 3.12 -2.57
N LEU A 82 -9.80 2.65 -3.79
CA LEU A 82 -11.09 2.06 -4.14
C LEU A 82 -11.25 0.66 -3.51
N LYS A 83 -12.47 0.29 -3.11
CA LYS A 83 -12.74 -1.00 -2.45
C LYS A 83 -12.38 -2.22 -3.29
N ASP A 84 -12.56 -2.15 -4.61
CA ASP A 84 -12.27 -3.23 -5.56
C ASP A 84 -10.77 -3.55 -5.72
N THR A 85 -9.91 -2.62 -5.29
CA THR A 85 -8.46 -2.82 -5.22
C THR A 85 -8.05 -3.64 -3.99
N LEU A 86 -8.94 -3.84 -3.02
CA LEU A 86 -8.67 -4.62 -1.82
C LEU A 86 -9.08 -6.09 -1.98
N VAL A 87 -8.31 -6.96 -1.32
CA VAL A 87 -8.57 -8.39 -1.14
C VAL A 87 -8.65 -8.63 0.37
N LEU A 88 -9.80 -9.12 0.82
CA LEU A 88 -10.13 -9.34 2.24
C LEU A 88 -10.02 -10.82 2.62
#